data_AF-A0A0X3QCQ5-F1
#
_entry.id   AF-A0A0X3QCQ5-F1
#
_cell.length_a   1.000
_cell.length_b   1.000
_cell.length_c   1.000
_cell.angle_alpha   90.00
_cell.angle_beta   90.00
_cell.angle_gamma   90.00
#
_symmetry.space_group_name_H-M   'P 1'
#
loop_
_entity.id
_entity.type
_entity.pdbx_description
1 polymer ?
#
loop_
_entity_poly.entity_id
_entity_poly.type
_entity_poly.pdbx_seq_one_letter_code
_entity_poly.pdbx_strand_id
1 'polypeptide(L)'
;MFLIFGGYSRLSSLLYNRLLNLYSYYYLAILGSIILLFLCYRFPYTYSPFFFAVMLGCYVFFCFVSLFLSRLSKAPNEFFSRFVPTGTPLYICPLVCCAETISYIIRPFVLIFRPFINLSLGCFGAVAVGGFCVYNWY
;
A
#
# COMPACT_ATOMS: atom_id res chain seq x y z
N MET A 1 -11.33 -13.89 -24.16
CA MET A 1 -11.53 -15.15 -24.88
C MET A 1 -10.29 -16.01 -24.74
N PHE A 2 -10.25 -16.88 -23.73
CA PHE A 2 -9.86 -18.31 -23.74
C PHE A 2 -9.56 -18.77 -22.31
N LEU A 3 -10.38 -19.70 -21.81
CA LEU A 3 -9.98 -20.95 -21.15
C LEU A 3 -11.21 -21.56 -20.46
N ILE A 4 -11.98 -22.28 -21.28
CA ILE A 4 -12.80 -23.41 -20.83
C ILE A 4 -11.79 -24.54 -20.56
N PHE A 5 -11.49 -24.84 -19.29
CA PHE A 5 -10.78 -26.09 -18.94
C PHE A 5 -11.07 -26.50 -17.49
N GLY A 6 -12.01 -27.43 -17.30
CA GLY A 6 -12.14 -28.31 -16.13
C GLY A 6 -12.52 -27.64 -14.80
N GLY A 7 -13.30 -28.34 -13.97
CA GLY A 7 -13.88 -27.84 -12.71
C GLY A 7 -12.91 -27.21 -11.70
N TYR A 8 -11.59 -27.37 -11.84
CA TYR A 8 -10.55 -26.72 -11.02
C TYR A 8 -10.20 -25.29 -11.45
N SER A 9 -10.52 -24.88 -12.68
CA SER A 9 -10.27 -23.52 -13.18
C SER A 9 -11.34 -22.51 -12.75
N ARG A 10 -12.40 -22.94 -12.04
CA ARG A 10 -13.46 -22.04 -11.59
C ARG A 10 -12.98 -21.04 -10.53
N LEU A 11 -12.11 -21.47 -9.60
CA LEU A 11 -11.54 -20.56 -8.60
C LEU A 11 -10.54 -19.58 -9.22
N SER A 12 -9.63 -20.05 -10.08
CA SER A 12 -8.67 -19.18 -10.76
C SER A 12 -9.35 -18.21 -11.73
N SER A 13 -10.38 -18.63 -12.47
CA SER A 13 -11.17 -17.75 -13.35
C SER A 13 -12.08 -16.77 -12.59
N LEU A 14 -12.59 -17.14 -11.40
CA LEU A 14 -13.32 -16.22 -10.53
C LEU A 14 -12.39 -15.17 -9.91
N LEU A 15 -11.22 -15.59 -9.40
CA LEU A 15 -10.20 -14.68 -8.90
C LEU A 15 -9.71 -13.75 -10.01
N TYR A 16 -9.52 -14.27 -11.23
CA TYR A 16 -9.18 -13.47 -12.39
C TYR A 16 -10.26 -12.42 -12.70
N ASN A 17 -11.52 -12.82 -12.86
CA ASN A 17 -12.60 -11.89 -13.19
C ASN A 17 -12.93 -10.89 -12.06
N ARG A 18 -12.67 -11.25 -10.79
CA ARG A 18 -12.89 -10.34 -9.65
C ARG A 18 -11.70 -9.43 -9.37
N LEU A 19 -10.46 -9.88 -9.50
CA LEU A 19 -9.27 -9.07 -9.20
C LEU A 19 -8.78 -8.27 -10.40
N LEU A 20 -8.71 -8.87 -11.59
CA LEU A 20 -8.12 -8.23 -12.78
C LEU A 20 -9.10 -7.36 -13.56
N ASN A 21 -10.40 -7.60 -13.45
CA ASN A 21 -11.40 -6.75 -14.11
C ASN A 21 -11.71 -5.46 -13.34
N LEU A 22 -11.30 -5.38 -12.06
CA LEU A 22 -11.46 -4.19 -11.22
C LEU A 22 -10.28 -3.22 -11.31
N TYR A 23 -9.07 -3.70 -11.63
CA TYR A 23 -7.85 -2.90 -11.63
C TYR A 23 -7.09 -3.04 -12.94
N SER A 24 -6.51 -1.94 -13.43
CA SER A 24 -5.64 -1.98 -14.61
C SER A 24 -4.41 -2.87 -14.33
N TYR A 25 -4.02 -3.69 -15.31
CA TYR A 25 -2.89 -4.64 -15.23
C TYR A 25 -1.61 -4.03 -14.66
N TYR A 26 -1.36 -2.74 -14.90
CA TYR A 26 -0.21 -2.01 -14.38
C TYR A 26 -0.14 -1.99 -12.84
N TYR A 27 -1.26 -1.76 -12.15
CA TYR A 27 -1.27 -1.71 -10.69
C TYR A 27 -1.08 -3.08 -10.06
N LEU A 28 -1.61 -4.14 -10.69
CA LEU A 28 -1.45 -5.50 -10.19
C LEU A 28 0.02 -5.95 -10.26
N ALA A 29 0.72 -5.63 -11.35
CA ALA A 29 2.15 -5.96 -11.50
C ALA A 29 3.00 -5.26 -10.42
N ILE A 30 2.76 -3.97 -10.19
CA ILE A 30 3.45 -3.18 -9.16
C ILE A 30 3.19 -3.75 -7.76
N LEU A 31 1.92 -3.95 -7.38
CA LEU A 31 1.57 -4.51 -6.08
C LEU A 31 2.12 -5.93 -5.88
N GLY A 32 2.07 -6.77 -6.92
CA GLY A 32 2.63 -8.11 -6.89
C GLY A 32 4.14 -8.11 -6.63
N SER A 33 4.88 -7.21 -7.29
CA SER A 33 6.33 -7.05 -7.06
C SER A 33 6.67 -6.62 -5.62
N ILE A 34 5.85 -5.74 -5.01
CA ILE A 34 6.02 -5.31 -3.62
C ILE A 34 5.78 -6.46 -2.64
N ILE A 35 4.76 -7.29 -2.88
CA ILE A 35 4.46 -8.46 -2.04
C ILE A 35 5.62 -9.46 -2.08
N LEU A 36 6.16 -9.74 -3.27
CA LEU A 36 7.33 -10.60 -3.44
C LEU A 36 8.55 -10.04 -2.69
N LEU A 37 8.79 -8.73 -2.78
CA LEU A 37 9.85 -8.05 -2.04
C LEU A 37 9.70 -8.30 -0.52
N PHE A 38 8.50 -8.13 0.03
CA PHE A 38 8.23 -8.37 1.46
C PHE A 38 8.45 -9.81 1.88
N LEU A 39 8.13 -10.78 1.01
CA LEU A 39 8.41 -12.19 1.28
C LEU A 39 9.92 -12.47 1.32
N CYS A 40 10.69 -11.90 0.40
CA CYS A 40 12.14 -12.06 0.36
C CYS A 40 12.85 -11.47 1.59
N TYR A 41 12.38 -10.33 2.11
CA TYR A 41 12.97 -9.71 3.30
C TYR A 41 12.67 -10.44 4.61
N ARG A 42 11.78 -11.44 4.60
CA ARG A 42 11.47 -12.26 5.77
C ARG A 42 12.46 -13.43 5.95
N PHE A 43 13.35 -13.66 4.99
CA PHE A 43 14.42 -14.64 5.17
C PHE A 43 15.44 -14.14 6.21
N PRO A 44 15.97 -15.05 7.06
CA PRO A 44 16.93 -14.68 8.08
C PRO A 44 18.21 -14.11 7.45
N TYR A 45 18.84 -13.14 8.12
CA TYR A 45 20.10 -12.47 7.76
C TYR A 45 20.11 -11.56 6.52
N THR A 46 19.00 -11.42 5.79
CA THR A 46 18.95 -10.55 4.59
C THR A 46 18.45 -9.13 4.85
N TYR A 47 18.09 -8.80 6.09
CA TYR A 47 17.45 -7.53 6.39
C TYR A 47 18.45 -6.38 6.56
N SER A 48 18.42 -5.42 5.62
CA SER A 48 19.06 -4.11 5.74
C SER A 48 17.99 -3.01 5.84
N PRO A 49 17.83 -2.35 7.00
CA PRO A 49 16.76 -1.37 7.22
C PRO A 49 16.80 -0.18 6.25
N PHE A 50 18.01 0.31 5.95
CA PHE A 50 18.20 1.50 5.12
C PHE A 50 17.86 1.25 3.65
N PHE A 51 18.39 0.17 3.06
CA PHE A 51 18.10 -0.20 1.67
C PHE A 51 16.62 -0.50 1.46
N PHE A 52 15.98 -1.17 2.43
CA PHE A 52 14.56 -1.44 2.39
C PHE A 52 13.71 -0.16 2.41
N ALA A 53 14.04 0.80 3.29
CA ALA A 53 13.34 2.08 3.38
C ALA A 53 13.41 2.88 2.07
N VAL A 54 14.61 2.95 1.47
CA VAL A 54 14.82 3.70 0.22
C VAL A 54 14.07 3.04 -0.94
N MET A 55 14.16 1.72 -1.09
CA MET A 55 13.42 0.99 -2.14
C MET A 55 11.90 1.14 -2.01
N LEU A 56 11.38 0.99 -0.79
CA LEU A 56 9.96 1.18 -0.51
C LEU A 56 9.52 2.62 -0.80
N GLY A 57 10.31 3.60 -0.37
CA GLY A 57 10.07 5.02 -0.62
C GLY A 57 9.94 5.32 -2.11
N CYS A 58 10.89 4.87 -2.93
CA CYS A 58 10.85 5.06 -4.38
C CYS A 58 9.61 4.44 -5.03
N TYR A 59 9.28 3.19 -4.69
CA TYR A 59 8.17 2.46 -5.30
C TYR A 59 6.81 3.09 -4.93
N VAL A 60 6.60 3.37 -3.64
CA VAL A 60 5.36 3.96 -3.15
C VAL A 60 5.20 5.39 -3.65
N PHE A 61 6.28 6.17 -3.69
CA PHE A 61 6.25 7.53 -4.24
C PHE A 61 5.83 7.53 -5.71
N PHE A 62 6.40 6.65 -6.54
CA PHE A 62 6.02 6.53 -7.95
C PHE A 62 4.55 6.13 -8.13
N CYS A 63 4.06 5.18 -7.31
CA CYS A 63 2.65 4.79 -7.30
C CYS A 63 1.71 5.91 -6.85
N PHE A 64 2.12 6.72 -5.88
CA PHE A 64 1.34 7.86 -5.44
C PHE A 64 1.25 8.94 -6.52
N VAL A 65 2.37 9.28 -7.16
CA VAL A 65 2.42 10.26 -8.25
C VAL A 65 1.55 9.82 -9.43
N SER A 66 1.56 8.54 -9.80
CA SER A 66 0.73 8.03 -10.90
C SER A 66 -0.77 8.11 -10.60
N LEU A 67 -1.19 7.81 -9.36
CA LEU A 67 -2.57 7.97 -8.92
C LEU A 67 -2.98 9.44 -8.82
N PHE A 68 -2.08 10.30 -8.34
CA PHE A 68 -2.28 11.75 -8.24
C PHE A 68 -2.53 12.35 -9.63
N LEU A 69 -1.65 12.08 -10.60
CA LEU A 69 -1.81 12.53 -11.97
C LEU A 69 -3.08 11.98 -12.62
N SER A 70 -3.39 10.69 -12.43
CA SER A 70 -4.59 10.08 -13.01
C SER A 70 -5.89 10.72 -12.48
N ARG A 71 -5.93 11.09 -11.20
CA ARG A 71 -7.05 11.81 -10.58
C ARG A 71 -7.15 13.24 -11.13
N LEU A 72 -6.02 13.94 -11.25
CA LEU A 72 -5.97 15.31 -11.76
C LEU A 72 -6.43 15.39 -13.23
N SER A 73 -6.02 14.44 -14.07
CA SER A 73 -6.31 14.45 -15.51
C SER A 73 -7.76 14.07 -15.85
N LYS A 74 -8.44 13.24 -15.03
CA LYS A 74 -9.79 12.76 -15.36
C LYS A 74 -10.89 13.77 -15.06
N ALA A 75 -10.81 14.48 -13.93
CA ALA A 75 -11.82 15.46 -13.54
C ALA A 75 -11.28 16.43 -12.47
N PRO A 76 -10.66 17.56 -12.86
CA PRO A 76 -10.18 18.54 -11.89
C PRO A 76 -11.33 19.14 -11.07
N ASN A 77 -12.50 19.37 -11.67
CA ASN A 77 -13.67 19.91 -10.96
C ASN A 77 -14.21 18.96 -9.89
N GLU A 78 -14.21 17.64 -10.15
CA GLU A 78 -14.63 16.66 -9.15
C GLU A 78 -13.60 16.52 -8.02
N PHE A 79 -12.30 16.68 -8.34
CA PHE A 79 -11.24 16.68 -7.34
C PHE A 79 -11.39 17.85 -6.35
N PHE A 80 -11.67 19.06 -6.84
CA PHE A 80 -11.91 20.21 -5.97
C PHE A 80 -13.23 20.11 -5.20
N SER A 81 -14.28 19.56 -5.82
CA SER A 81 -15.58 19.34 -5.17
C SER A 81 -15.47 18.36 -4.00
N ARG A 82 -14.62 17.34 -4.10
CA ARG A 82 -14.41 16.36 -3.01
C ARG A 82 -13.71 16.89 -1.76
N PHE A 83 -13.13 18.10 -1.80
CA PHE A 83 -12.62 18.73 -0.57
C PHE A 83 -13.75 19.21 0.37
N VAL A 84 -14.98 19.34 -0.13
CA VAL A 84 -16.14 19.75 0.68
C VAL A 84 -17.19 18.64 0.63
N PRO A 85 -17.44 17.91 1.73
CA PRO A 85 -18.49 16.91 1.76
C PRO A 85 -19.86 17.58 1.62
N THR A 86 -20.70 17.04 0.74
CA THR A 86 -22.07 17.52 0.54
C THR A 86 -22.88 17.27 1.81
N GLY A 87 -23.27 18.35 2.50
CA GLY A 87 -24.06 18.29 3.74
C GLY A 87 -23.38 18.87 4.97
N THR A 88 -22.16 19.41 4.89
CA THR A 88 -21.56 20.14 6.02
C THR A 88 -22.23 21.50 6.23
N PRO A 89 -22.58 21.88 7.46
CA PRO A 89 -23.02 23.25 7.77
C PRO A 89 -21.93 24.25 7.38
N LEU A 90 -22.33 25.39 6.81
CA LEU A 90 -21.43 26.38 6.20
C LEU A 90 -20.32 26.86 7.15
N TYR A 91 -20.59 26.84 8.46
CA TYR A 91 -19.66 27.25 9.51
C TYR A 91 -18.44 26.32 9.66
N ILE A 92 -18.60 25.01 9.47
CA ILE A 92 -17.54 24.00 9.70
C ILE A 92 -16.81 23.65 8.38
N CYS A 93 -17.42 23.98 7.24
CA CYS A 93 -16.90 23.74 5.89
C CYS A 93 -15.42 24.11 5.68
N PRO A 94 -14.94 25.33 6.04
CA PRO A 94 -13.54 25.69 5.79
C PRO A 94 -12.55 24.85 6.61
N LEU A 95 -12.91 24.47 7.84
CA LEU A 95 -12.05 23.65 8.71
C LEU A 95 -11.93 22.22 8.17
N VAL A 96 -13.02 21.65 7.66
CA VAL A 96 -13.04 20.31 7.04
C VAL A 96 -12.23 20.30 5.75
N CYS A 97 -12.33 21.34 4.92
CA CYS A 97 -11.51 21.47 3.71
C CYS A 97 -10.01 21.50 4.04
N CYS A 98 -9.61 22.28 5.05
CA CYS A 98 -8.24 22.28 5.56
C CYS A 98 -7.82 20.88 6.06
N ALA A 99 -8.68 20.18 6.82
CA ALA A 99 -8.38 18.84 7.31
C ALA A 99 -8.21 17.81 6.18
N GLU A 100 -9.04 17.86 5.13
CA GLU A 100 -8.95 16.94 3.99
C GLU A 100 -7.69 17.20 3.17
N THR A 101 -7.29 18.46 2.96
CA THR A 101 -6.03 18.81 2.28
C THR A 101 -4.81 18.30 3.06
N ILE A 102 -4.78 18.48 4.38
CA ILE A 102 -3.73 17.94 5.26
C ILE A 102 -3.69 16.41 5.18
N SER A 103 -4.85 15.76 5.26
CA SER A 103 -4.96 14.30 5.17
C SER A 103 -4.47 13.77 3.83
N TYR A 104 -4.71 14.52 2.75
CA TYR A 104 -4.22 14.18 1.42
C TYR A 104 -2.68 14.21 1.34
N ILE A 105 -2.05 15.21 1.96
CA ILE A 105 -0.59 15.35 2.02
C ILE A 105 0.05 14.26 2.89
N ILE A 106 -0.60 13.87 3.99
CA ILE A 106 -0.08 12.86 4.93
C ILE A 106 -0.19 11.43 4.36
N ARG A 107 -1.15 11.19 3.46
CA ARG A 107 -1.43 9.87 2.87
C ARG A 107 -0.21 9.14 2.29
N PRO A 108 0.66 9.74 1.45
CA PRO A 108 1.85 9.06 0.93
C PRO A 108 2.81 8.65 2.04
N PHE A 109 3.02 9.50 3.06
CA PHE A 109 3.88 9.18 4.18
C PHE A 109 3.36 7.98 4.98
N VAL A 110 2.06 7.97 5.30
CA VAL A 110 1.44 6.85 6.04
C VAL A 110 1.51 5.54 5.26
N LEU A 111 1.40 5.59 3.93
CA LEU A 111 1.51 4.41 3.07
C LEU A 111 2.93 3.79 3.09
N ILE A 112 3.96 4.62 3.23
CA ILE A 112 5.38 4.20 3.34
C ILE A 112 5.67 3.68 4.76
N PHE A 113 5.31 4.46 5.78
CA PHE A 113 5.65 4.13 7.17
C PHE A 113 4.98 2.84 7.64
N ARG A 114 3.78 2.53 7.17
CA ARG A 114 3.03 1.34 7.61
C ARG A 114 3.77 0.02 7.37
N PRO A 115 4.15 -0.37 6.13
CA PRO A 115 4.93 -1.58 5.90
C PRO A 115 6.36 -1.49 6.47
N PHE A 116 6.96 -0.29 6.50
CA PHE A 116 8.29 -0.09 7.05
C PHE A 116 8.38 -0.42 8.54
N ILE A 117 7.49 0.17 9.35
CA ILE A 117 7.45 -0.04 10.80
C ILE A 117 7.11 -1.51 11.11
N ASN A 118 6.11 -2.07 10.42
CA ASN A 118 5.67 -3.44 10.67
C ASN A 118 6.77 -4.47 10.42
N LEU A 119 7.55 -4.33 9.34
CA LEU A 119 8.64 -5.26 9.03
C LEU A 119 9.82 -5.06 9.99
N SER A 120 10.21 -3.81 10.24
CA SER A 120 11.34 -3.50 11.14
C SER A 120 11.09 -4.01 12.55
N LEU A 121 9.92 -3.70 13.13
CA LEU A 121 9.53 -4.18 14.46
C LEU A 121 9.42 -5.71 14.52
N GLY A 122 8.96 -6.34 13.44
CA GLY A 122 8.92 -7.81 13.35
C GLY A 122 10.31 -8.43 13.44
N CYS A 123 11.30 -7.90 12.72
CA CYS A 123 12.67 -8.40 12.76
C CYS A 123 13.34 -8.15 14.12
N PHE A 124 13.26 -6.92 14.65
CA PHE A 124 13.85 -6.61 15.96
C PHE A 124 13.17 -7.37 17.11
N GLY A 125 11.84 -7.52 17.05
CA GLY A 125 11.08 -8.30 18.02
C GLY A 125 11.47 -9.78 18.00
N ALA A 126 11.63 -10.38 16.81
CA ALA A 126 12.08 -11.77 16.70
C ALA A 126 13.49 -11.99 17.26
N VAL A 127 14.42 -11.06 17.02
CA VAL A 127 15.78 -11.11 17.59
C VAL A 127 15.75 -10.98 19.11
N ALA A 128 14.96 -10.05 19.65
CA ALA A 128 14.83 -9.86 21.10
C ALA A 128 14.25 -11.12 21.79
N VAL A 129 13.17 -11.68 21.25
CA VAL A 129 12.56 -12.92 21.77
C VAL A 129 13.52 -14.11 21.66
N GLY A 130 14.22 -14.23 20.53
CA GLY A 130 15.26 -15.25 20.36
C GLY A 130 16.39 -15.13 21.39
N GLY A 131 16.84 -13.90 21.67
CA GLY A 131 17.84 -13.62 22.70
C GLY A 131 17.39 -14.01 24.11
N PHE A 132 16.14 -13.70 24.48
CA PHE A 132 15.60 -14.11 25.78
C PHE A 132 15.52 -15.63 25.94
N CYS A 133 15.12 -16.36 24.88
CA CYS A 133 15.06 -17.82 24.92
C CYS A 133 16.45 -18.44 25.09
N VAL A 134 17.47 -17.94 24.37
CA VAL A 134 18.83 -18.49 24.43
C VAL A 134 19.49 -18.15 25.77
N TYR A 135 19.30 -16.95 26.31
CA TYR A 135 19.89 -16.55 27.59
C TYR A 135 19.29 -17.30 28.79
N ASN A 136 18.02 -17.73 28.74
CA ASN A 136 17.41 -18.53 29.81
C ASN A 136 17.84 -20.01 29.80
N TRP A 137 18.43 -20.48 28.70
CA TRP A 137 18.88 -21.87 28.56
C TRP A 137 20.32 -22.11 29.06
N TYR A 138 21.08 -21.04 29.32
CA TYR A 138 22.36 -21.07 30.01
C TYR A 138 22.18 -20.60 31.46
#